data_AF-A0A813LFA7-F1
#
_entry.id   AF-A0A813LFA7-F1
#
_cell.length_a   1.000
_cell.length_b   1.000
_cell.length_c   1.000
_cell.angle_alpha   90.00
_cell.angle_beta   90.00
_cell.angle_gamma   90.00
#
_symmetry.space_group_name_H-M   'P 1'
#
loop_
_entity.id
_entity.type
_entity.pdbx_description
1 polymer ?
#
loop_
_entity_poly.entity_id
_entity_poly.type
_entity_poly.pdbx_seq_one_letter_code
_entity_poly.pdbx_strand_id
1 'polypeptide(L)'
;YFIIKGVERVLMMQEQPLMNRIIVEHDSKKVLQAFVTSSSMENKSRTVVCANPAARKKGLYLKHSAFAELIPISIVLKAMGVQSDMEIIQMVGIQKKYLETLMPSLQEIHDKGIFSQKSALEYLANKIKVKPGNERRPKQDPMEVIHRQLLSHIDCPNNNLAPKIRYFGLMIRRVINAMHDDKIIDDRDYYGNKRLELSGQLVSLLFEDQFKSMNTELQKQADLLLSKWHQRGSHRQ
;
A
#
# COMPACT_ATOMS: atom_id res chain seq x y z
N TYR A 1 16.95 -28.71 -15.03
CA TYR A 1 18.20 -28.01 -14.69
C TYR A 1 18.66 -27.21 -15.90
N PHE A 2 19.63 -26.31 -15.75
CA PHE A 2 20.21 -25.49 -16.81
C PHE A 2 21.69 -25.84 -16.97
N ILE A 3 22.24 -25.75 -18.18
CA ILE A 3 23.69 -25.86 -18.40
C ILE A 3 24.24 -24.45 -18.54
N ILE A 4 25.04 -24.01 -17.57
CA ILE A 4 25.63 -22.67 -17.54
C ILE A 4 27.15 -22.82 -17.55
N LYS A 5 27.78 -22.43 -18.67
CA LYS A 5 29.23 -22.55 -18.88
C LYS A 5 29.76 -23.97 -18.61
N GLY A 6 29.05 -24.99 -19.10
CA GLY A 6 29.44 -26.40 -18.95
C GLY A 6 29.09 -27.04 -17.61
N VAL A 7 28.41 -26.34 -16.70
CA VAL A 7 28.00 -26.88 -15.39
C VAL A 7 26.49 -26.94 -15.29
N GLU A 8 25.97 -28.07 -14.81
CA GLU A 8 24.54 -28.23 -14.50
C GLU A 8 24.16 -27.44 -13.24
N ARG A 9 23.13 -26.61 -13.36
CA ARG A 9 22.59 -25.81 -12.27
C ARG A 9 21.08 -26.01 -12.14
N VAL A 10 20.62 -26.27 -10.93
CA VAL A 10 19.19 -26.38 -10.62
C VAL A 10 18.74 -25.09 -9.96
N LEU A 11 17.63 -24.55 -10.44
CA LEU A 11 16.95 -23.44 -9.78
C LEU A 11 15.88 -24.02 -8.85
N MET A 12 16.06 -23.83 -7.55
CA MET A 12 15.13 -24.33 -6.55
C MET A 12 13.84 -23.51 -6.57
N MET A 13 12.70 -24.18 -6.35
CA MET A 13 11.43 -23.49 -6.12
C MET A 13 11.51 -22.64 -4.85
N GLN A 14 10.87 -21.49 -4.86
CA GLN A 14 10.82 -20.59 -3.73
C GLN A 14 9.41 -20.49 -3.18
N GLU A 15 9.29 -20.55 -1.86
CA GLU A 15 8.04 -20.26 -1.18
C GLU A 15 7.93 -18.75 -0.96
N GLN A 16 6.83 -18.15 -1.44
CA GLN A 16 6.50 -16.74 -1.24
C GLN A 16 5.18 -16.60 -0.50
N PRO A 17 5.00 -15.57 0.35
CA PRO A 17 3.71 -15.29 0.95
C PRO A 17 2.70 -14.84 -0.11
N LEU A 18 1.42 -15.17 0.08
CA LEU A 18 0.36 -14.74 -0.81
C LEU A 18 0.19 -13.22 -0.74
N MET A 19 0.22 -12.58 -1.91
CA MET A 19 -0.05 -11.15 -2.07
C MET A 19 -1.57 -10.91 -2.16
N ASN A 20 -2.00 -9.66 -1.95
CA ASN A 20 -3.39 -9.21 -2.11
C ASN A 20 -4.42 -9.90 -1.20
N ARG A 21 -3.95 -10.55 -0.12
CA ARG A 21 -4.79 -11.14 0.93
C ARG A 21 -4.61 -10.39 2.25
N ILE A 22 -5.72 -10.16 2.94
CA ILE A 22 -5.69 -9.61 4.30
C ILE A 22 -5.23 -10.72 5.23
N ILE A 23 -4.17 -10.46 5.99
CA ILE A 23 -3.63 -11.36 7.01
C ILE A 23 -3.70 -10.62 8.35
N VAL A 24 -4.28 -11.28 9.36
CA VAL A 24 -4.37 -10.78 10.72
C VAL A 24 -3.33 -11.50 11.58
N GLU A 25 -2.46 -10.74 12.22
CA GLU A 25 -1.35 -11.28 13.03
C GLU A 25 -1.01 -10.37 14.20
N HIS A 26 -0.22 -10.88 15.14
CA HIS A 26 0.51 -10.03 16.08
C HIS A 26 1.83 -9.55 15.46
N ASP A 27 2.07 -8.24 15.55
CA ASP A 27 3.38 -7.66 15.28
C ASP A 27 4.41 -8.13 16.32
N SER A 28 5.68 -7.87 16.07
CA SER A 28 6.80 -8.18 16.98
C SER A 28 6.61 -7.59 18.38
N LYS A 29 5.86 -6.49 18.49
CA LYS A 29 5.49 -5.84 19.76
C LYS A 29 4.22 -6.42 20.41
N LYS A 30 3.75 -7.58 19.95
CA LYS A 30 2.48 -8.23 20.32
C LYS A 30 1.21 -7.42 20.02
N VAL A 31 1.33 -6.37 19.20
CA VAL A 31 0.20 -5.54 18.80
C VAL A 31 -0.53 -6.22 17.65
N LEU A 32 -1.83 -6.39 17.81
CA LEU A 32 -2.67 -6.97 16.78
C LEU A 32 -2.78 -6.02 15.57
N GLN A 33 -2.54 -6.57 14.39
CA GLN A 33 -2.59 -5.85 13.13
C GLN A 33 -3.22 -6.70 12.03
N ALA A 34 -3.94 -6.07 11.12
CA ALA A 34 -4.25 -6.64 9.81
C ALA A 34 -3.41 -5.94 8.77
N PHE A 35 -2.77 -6.69 7.90
CA PHE A 35 -2.03 -6.12 6.78
C PHE A 35 -2.39 -6.80 5.48
N VAL A 36 -2.14 -6.08 4.40
CA VAL A 36 -2.16 -6.61 3.05
C VAL A 36 -0.91 -6.12 2.33
N THR A 37 -0.18 -7.06 1.74
CA THR A 37 0.87 -6.73 0.79
C THR A 37 0.22 -6.67 -0.58
N SER A 38 -0.03 -5.45 -1.04
CA SER A 38 -0.60 -5.16 -2.36
C SER A 38 0.50 -5.29 -3.40
N SER A 39 0.29 -6.12 -4.41
CA SER A 39 1.16 -6.25 -5.57
C SER A 39 0.32 -6.00 -6.80
N SER A 40 0.58 -4.87 -7.48
CA SER A 40 0.15 -4.60 -8.85
C SER A 40 1.35 -4.69 -9.79
N MET A 41 1.11 -4.59 -11.11
CA MET A 41 2.17 -4.63 -12.11
C MET A 41 3.24 -3.55 -11.92
N GLU A 42 2.84 -2.41 -11.35
CA GLU A 42 3.70 -1.23 -11.21
C GLU A 42 4.20 -0.99 -9.78
N ASN A 43 3.46 -1.48 -8.77
CA ASN A 43 3.74 -1.10 -7.39
C ASN A 43 3.48 -2.24 -6.39
N LYS A 44 4.46 -2.45 -5.51
CA LYS A 44 4.34 -3.33 -4.35
C LYS A 44 4.34 -2.48 -3.08
N SER A 45 3.24 -2.50 -2.34
CA SER A 45 3.06 -1.72 -1.12
C SER A 45 2.48 -2.58 -0.01
N ARG A 46 2.81 -2.24 1.24
CA ARG A 46 2.27 -2.92 2.43
C ARG A 46 1.42 -1.93 3.22
N THR A 47 0.12 -2.19 3.28
CA THR A 47 -0.84 -1.41 4.06
C THR A 47 -1.12 -2.16 5.35
N VAL A 48 -0.94 -1.52 6.50
CA VAL A 48 -1.16 -2.13 7.81
C VAL A 48 -2.16 -1.30 8.60
N VAL A 49 -3.19 -1.96 9.10
CA VAL A 49 -4.15 -1.43 10.07
C VAL A 49 -3.81 -2.05 11.42
N CYS A 50 -3.45 -1.22 12.40
CA CYS A 50 -3.04 -1.69 13.72
C CYS A 50 -3.77 -0.92 14.83
N ALA A 51 -4.01 -1.59 15.95
CA ALA A 51 -4.29 -0.89 17.20
C ALA A 51 -3.05 -0.10 17.63
N ASN A 52 -3.22 1.00 18.35
CA ASN A 52 -2.07 1.80 18.77
C ASN A 52 -1.11 0.97 19.65
N PRO A 53 0.18 0.89 19.31
CA PRO A 53 1.18 0.23 20.16
C PRO A 53 1.43 0.95 21.49
N ALA A 54 1.12 2.24 21.60
CA ALA A 54 1.30 3.00 22.82
C ALA A 54 0.02 2.95 23.68
N ALA A 55 0.12 2.34 24.87
CA ALA A 55 -0.97 2.18 25.84
C ALA A 55 -1.72 3.47 26.25
N ARG A 56 -1.20 4.66 25.90
CA ARG A 56 -1.80 5.96 26.23
C ARG A 56 -2.94 6.39 25.32
N LYS A 57 -3.04 5.85 24.09
CA LYS A 57 -4.06 6.24 23.13
C LYS A 57 -4.75 5.00 22.60
N LYS A 58 -5.99 4.76 23.04
CA LYS A 58 -6.85 3.75 22.44
C LYS A 58 -7.24 4.24 21.05
N GLY A 59 -7.37 3.33 20.08
CA GLY A 59 -7.78 3.66 18.71
C GLY A 59 -7.03 2.86 17.65
N LEU A 60 -7.56 2.90 16.43
CA LEU A 60 -6.99 2.23 15.27
C LEU A 60 -6.28 3.23 14.35
N TYR A 61 -5.15 2.79 13.83
CA TYR A 61 -4.25 3.60 13.01
C TYR A 61 -3.80 2.84 11.76
N LEU A 62 -3.52 3.60 10.72
CA LEU A 62 -2.88 3.19 9.49
C LEU A 62 -1.36 3.38 9.61
N LYS A 63 -0.62 2.31 9.32
CA LYS A 63 0.83 2.32 9.09
C LYS A 63 1.11 1.99 7.63
N HIS A 64 1.76 2.91 6.93
CA HIS A 64 2.12 2.75 5.52
C HIS A 64 3.43 3.48 5.21
N SER A 65 4.21 2.98 4.25
CA SER A 65 5.54 3.50 3.92
C SER A 65 5.54 4.95 3.41
N ALA A 66 4.43 5.36 2.79
CA ALA A 66 4.23 6.72 2.28
C ALA A 66 4.20 7.79 3.38
N PHE A 67 3.83 7.43 4.60
CA PHE A 67 3.57 8.39 5.67
C PHE A 67 4.64 8.31 6.76
N ALA A 68 4.99 9.47 7.33
CA ALA A 68 6.02 9.62 8.37
C ALA A 68 5.62 8.95 9.68
N GLU A 69 4.33 9.08 10.02
CA GLU A 69 3.74 8.68 11.29
C GLU A 69 2.52 7.79 11.07
N LEU A 70 2.01 7.22 12.16
CA LEU A 70 0.74 6.50 12.18
C LEU A 70 -0.42 7.49 12.00
N ILE A 71 -1.34 7.20 11.09
CA ILE A 71 -2.48 8.07 10.81
C ILE A 71 -3.77 7.43 11.35
N PRO A 72 -4.61 8.16 12.11
CA PRO A 72 -5.91 7.68 12.51
C PRO A 72 -6.76 7.21 11.33
N ILE A 73 -7.34 6.01 11.43
CA ILE A 73 -8.10 5.39 10.34
C ILE A 73 -9.25 6.25 9.85
N SER A 74 -9.93 6.91 10.78
CA SER A 74 -11.06 7.77 10.47
C SER A 74 -10.64 8.95 9.56
N ILE A 75 -9.40 9.46 9.66
CA ILE A 75 -8.90 10.55 8.81
C ILE A 75 -8.69 10.03 7.39
N VAL A 76 -8.16 8.81 7.26
CA VAL A 76 -7.96 8.15 5.97
C VAL A 76 -9.30 7.92 5.28
N LEU A 77 -10.33 7.48 6.01
CA LEU A 77 -11.68 7.29 5.47
C LEU A 77 -12.32 8.62 5.03
N LYS A 78 -12.17 9.70 5.81
CA LYS A 78 -12.61 11.04 5.40
C LYS A 78 -11.88 11.53 4.15
N ALA A 79 -10.57 11.29 4.04
CA ALA A 79 -9.78 11.64 2.86
C ALA A 79 -10.21 10.86 1.60
N MET A 80 -10.64 9.60 1.76
CA MET A 80 -11.21 8.79 0.69
C MET A 80 -12.62 9.23 0.25
N GLY A 81 -13.28 10.11 1.02
CA GLY A 81 -14.59 10.69 0.67
C GLY A 81 -15.72 10.34 1.64
N VAL A 82 -15.47 9.55 2.69
CA VAL A 82 -16.50 9.19 3.68
C VAL A 82 -16.60 10.27 4.75
N GLN A 83 -17.49 11.23 4.52
CA GLN A 83 -17.58 12.42 5.38
C GLN A 83 -18.36 12.15 6.67
N SER A 84 -19.40 11.33 6.62
CA SER A 84 -20.26 11.05 7.77
C SER A 84 -19.61 10.06 8.74
N ASP A 85 -19.49 10.43 10.01
CA ASP A 85 -18.96 9.55 11.05
C ASP A 85 -19.85 8.32 11.24
N MET A 86 -21.16 8.48 11.05
CA MET A 86 -22.13 7.39 11.08
C MET A 86 -21.86 6.37 9.96
N GLU A 87 -21.50 6.83 8.77
CA GLU A 87 -21.17 5.97 7.64
C GLU A 87 -19.86 5.19 7.89
N ILE A 88 -18.84 5.84 8.46
CA ILE A 88 -17.59 5.20 8.88
C ILE A 88 -17.88 4.03 9.83
N ILE A 89 -18.72 4.26 10.83
CA ILE A 89 -19.11 3.24 11.81
C ILE A 89 -19.88 2.11 11.14
N GLN A 90 -20.93 2.43 10.38
CA GLN A 90 -21.82 1.45 9.76
C GLN A 90 -21.09 0.52 8.80
N MET A 91 -20.10 1.05 8.07
CA MET A 91 -19.27 0.28 7.15
C MET A 91 -18.47 -0.82 7.86
N VAL A 92 -18.01 -0.56 9.09
CA VAL A 92 -17.29 -1.55 9.88
C VAL A 92 -18.27 -2.48 10.59
N GLY A 93 -19.27 -1.92 11.26
CA GLY A 93 -20.37 -2.66 11.89
C GLY A 93 -21.07 -1.87 13.00
N ILE A 94 -22.31 -2.26 13.31
CA ILE A 94 -23.19 -1.56 14.26
C ILE A 94 -23.06 -2.09 15.70
N GLN A 95 -22.42 -3.25 15.89
CA GLN A 95 -22.24 -3.85 17.22
C GLN A 95 -21.36 -2.97 18.11
N LYS A 96 -21.66 -2.97 19.41
CA LYS A 96 -20.98 -2.18 20.45
C LYS A 96 -19.44 -2.28 20.39
N LYS A 97 -18.91 -3.48 20.12
CA LYS A 97 -17.46 -3.72 19.99
C LYS A 97 -16.78 -2.87 18.90
N TYR A 98 -17.45 -2.64 17.77
CA TYR A 98 -16.90 -1.85 16.68
C TYR A 98 -16.94 -0.37 17.03
N LEU A 99 -18.06 0.08 17.61
CA LEU A 99 -18.24 1.44 18.12
C LEU A 99 -17.13 1.80 19.11
N GLU A 100 -16.99 1.04 20.20
CA GLU A 100 -16.03 1.34 21.27
C GLU A 100 -14.58 1.40 20.79
N THR A 101 -14.22 0.59 19.79
CA THR A 101 -12.86 0.56 19.24
C THR A 101 -12.59 1.73 18.29
N LEU A 102 -13.60 2.20 17.55
CA LEU A 102 -13.50 3.31 16.59
C LEU A 102 -13.69 4.68 17.24
N MET A 103 -14.44 4.77 18.34
CA MET A 103 -14.74 6.02 19.05
C MET A 103 -13.49 6.87 19.34
N PRO A 104 -12.38 6.31 19.85
CA PRO A 104 -11.17 7.10 20.09
C PRO A 104 -10.58 7.71 18.81
N SER A 105 -10.61 6.98 17.69
CA SER A 105 -10.13 7.48 16.40
C SER A 105 -11.02 8.61 15.85
N LEU A 106 -12.32 8.57 16.14
CA LEU A 106 -13.27 9.66 15.80
C LEU A 106 -13.09 10.88 16.71
N GLN A 107 -12.84 10.66 18.00
CA GLN A 107 -12.56 11.76 18.93
C GLN A 107 -11.29 12.52 18.54
N GLU A 108 -10.23 11.82 18.15
CA GLU A 108 -9.00 12.46 17.65
C GLU A 108 -9.21 13.33 16.40
N ILE A 109 -10.22 13.03 15.58
CA ILE A 109 -10.58 13.86 14.43
C ILE A 109 -11.23 15.16 14.89
N HIS A 110 -12.19 15.04 15.80
CA HIS A 110 -12.93 16.17 16.31
C HIS A 110 -11.99 17.14 17.05
N ASP A 111 -11.07 16.60 17.84
CA ASP A 111 -10.03 17.39 18.54
C ASP A 111 -9.10 18.14 17.56
N LYS A 112 -8.89 17.59 16.36
CA LYS A 112 -8.08 18.21 15.29
C LYS A 112 -8.89 19.10 14.34
N GLY A 113 -10.21 19.17 14.49
CA GLY A 113 -11.10 19.97 13.64
C GLY A 113 -11.21 19.48 12.18
N ILE A 114 -11.02 18.18 11.92
CA ILE A 114 -10.98 17.63 10.54
C ILE A 114 -12.36 17.09 10.14
N PHE A 115 -13.21 17.92 9.56
CA PHE A 115 -14.60 17.52 9.22
C PHE A 115 -14.82 17.25 7.73
N SER A 116 -14.01 17.84 6.85
CA SER A 116 -14.17 17.74 5.39
C SER A 116 -13.09 16.88 4.74
N GLN A 117 -13.41 16.33 3.56
CA GLN A 117 -12.42 15.62 2.75
C GLN A 117 -11.17 16.48 2.47
N LYS A 118 -11.37 17.76 2.15
CA LYS A 118 -10.28 18.71 1.89
C LYS A 118 -9.36 18.85 3.11
N SER A 119 -9.93 19.06 4.30
CA SER A 119 -9.14 19.16 5.54
C SER A 119 -8.38 17.86 5.86
N ALA A 120 -8.97 16.70 5.55
CA ALA A 120 -8.31 15.41 5.74
C ALA A 120 -7.15 15.22 4.75
N LEU A 121 -7.32 15.61 3.48
CA LEU A 121 -6.25 15.59 2.47
C LEU A 121 -5.11 16.55 2.84
N GLU A 122 -5.40 17.75 3.32
CA GLU A 122 -4.38 18.70 3.80
C GLU A 122 -3.59 18.15 4.99
N TYR A 123 -4.26 17.48 5.94
CA TYR A 123 -3.60 16.79 7.03
C TYR A 123 -2.65 15.69 6.52
N LEU A 124 -3.12 14.88 5.57
CA LEU A 124 -2.30 13.82 4.96
C LEU A 124 -1.11 14.39 4.19
N ALA A 125 -1.28 15.48 3.45
CA ALA A 125 -0.21 16.11 2.67
C ALA A 125 0.99 16.50 3.55
N ASN A 126 0.73 16.96 4.77
CA ASN A 126 1.78 17.31 5.74
C ASN A 126 2.46 16.09 6.39
N LYS A 127 1.86 14.90 6.27
CA LYS A 127 2.36 13.65 6.85
C LYS A 127 3.00 12.72 5.82
N ILE A 128 2.99 13.06 4.54
CA ILE A 128 3.72 12.33 3.49
C ILE A 128 5.23 12.47 3.71
N LYS A 129 5.96 11.36 3.67
CA LYS A 129 7.43 11.38 3.75
C LYS A 129 8.02 12.02 2.49
N VAL A 130 8.80 13.07 2.66
CA VAL A 130 9.63 13.62 1.60
C VAL A 130 10.87 12.72 1.44
N LYS A 131 11.07 12.16 0.24
CA LYS A 131 12.30 11.39 -0.05
C LYS A 131 13.50 12.33 -0.13
N PRO A 132 14.63 12.02 0.54
CA PRO A 132 15.83 12.85 0.47
C PRO A 132 16.32 12.93 -0.99
N GLY A 133 16.64 14.13 -1.46
CA GLY A 133 17.04 14.41 -2.85
C GLY A 133 15.92 14.91 -3.79
N ASN A 134 14.67 14.94 -3.33
CA ASN A 134 13.51 15.43 -4.09
C ASN A 134 12.92 16.75 -3.58
N GLU A 135 13.68 17.54 -2.83
CA GLU A 135 13.21 18.81 -2.22
C GLU A 135 12.69 19.83 -3.24
N ARG A 136 13.10 19.71 -4.51
CA ARG A 136 12.64 20.57 -5.62
C ARG A 136 11.37 20.07 -6.32
N ARG A 137 10.85 18.88 -6.00
CA ARG A 137 9.59 18.39 -6.56
C ARG A 137 8.41 18.94 -5.75
N PRO A 138 7.28 19.28 -6.40
CA PRO A 138 6.07 19.66 -5.67
C PRO A 138 5.69 18.55 -4.69
N LYS A 139 5.16 18.94 -3.52
CA LYS A 139 4.63 17.99 -2.53
C LYS A 139 3.69 17.03 -3.25
N GLN A 140 3.90 15.73 -3.04
CA GLN A 140 3.09 14.70 -3.69
C GLN A 140 1.63 14.88 -3.29
N ASP A 141 0.71 14.78 -4.25
CA ASP A 141 -0.72 14.91 -3.98
C ASP A 141 -1.17 13.74 -3.07
N PRO A 142 -1.73 14.02 -1.88
CA PRO A 142 -2.26 12.97 -1.00
C PRO A 142 -3.30 12.09 -1.68
N MET A 143 -4.08 12.62 -2.62
CA MET A 143 -5.05 11.83 -3.37
C MET A 143 -4.34 10.81 -4.27
N GLU A 144 -3.29 11.22 -4.96
CA GLU A 144 -2.47 10.32 -5.79
C GLU A 144 -1.83 9.20 -4.95
N VAL A 145 -1.38 9.50 -3.72
CA VAL A 145 -0.87 8.49 -2.78
C VAL A 145 -1.95 7.47 -2.42
N ILE A 146 -3.17 7.91 -2.12
CA ILE A 146 -4.30 7.02 -1.84
C ILE A 146 -4.63 6.15 -3.06
N HIS A 147 -4.57 6.71 -4.27
CA HIS A 147 -4.87 5.98 -5.51
C HIS A 147 -3.77 4.98 -5.90
N ARG A 148 -2.49 5.38 -5.90
CA ARG A 148 -1.41 4.58 -6.46
C ARG A 148 -0.66 3.72 -5.46
N GLN A 149 -0.61 4.13 -4.19
CA GLN A 149 0.20 3.45 -3.18
C GLN A 149 -0.63 2.66 -2.19
N LEU A 150 -1.71 3.26 -1.68
CA LEU A 150 -2.55 2.59 -0.70
C LEU A 150 -3.49 1.59 -1.38
N LEU A 151 -3.39 0.31 -1.01
CA LEU A 151 -4.17 -0.78 -1.62
C LEU A 151 -4.07 -0.77 -3.16
N SER A 152 -2.83 -0.75 -3.67
CA SER A 152 -2.54 -0.60 -5.11
C SER A 152 -3.09 -1.73 -5.99
N HIS A 153 -3.51 -2.84 -5.40
CA HIS A 153 -4.09 -3.99 -6.09
C HIS A 153 -5.59 -3.83 -6.37
N ILE A 154 -6.23 -2.78 -5.84
CA ILE A 154 -7.66 -2.52 -6.02
C ILE A 154 -7.81 -1.41 -7.06
N ASP A 155 -8.40 -1.79 -8.20
CA ASP A 155 -8.67 -0.85 -9.28
C ASP A 155 -9.83 0.08 -8.92
N CYS A 156 -9.63 1.36 -9.19
CA CYS A 156 -10.60 2.44 -8.94
C CYS A 156 -10.87 3.19 -10.24
N PRO A 157 -11.70 2.66 -11.15
CA PRO A 157 -12.06 3.37 -12.39
C PRO A 157 -12.79 4.68 -12.06
N ASN A 158 -12.56 5.71 -12.87
CA ASN A 158 -13.19 7.03 -12.74
C ASN A 158 -13.00 7.69 -11.36
N ASN A 159 -11.85 7.45 -10.73
CA ASN A 159 -11.55 7.99 -9.40
C ASN A 159 -12.53 7.49 -8.30
N ASN A 160 -13.27 6.42 -8.54
CA ASN A 160 -14.21 5.87 -7.57
C ASN A 160 -13.47 5.04 -6.50
N LEU A 161 -13.36 5.61 -5.30
CA LEU A 161 -12.69 4.99 -4.15
C LEU A 161 -13.56 3.99 -3.39
N ALA A 162 -14.84 3.80 -3.75
CA ALA A 162 -15.76 2.91 -3.04
C ALA A 162 -15.24 1.47 -2.86
N PRO A 163 -14.59 0.82 -3.85
CA PRO A 163 -14.01 -0.51 -3.66
C PRO A 163 -12.90 -0.53 -2.60
N LYS A 164 -12.01 0.47 -2.61
CA LYS A 164 -10.95 0.62 -1.61
C LYS A 164 -11.52 0.88 -0.22
N ILE A 165 -12.53 1.74 -0.12
CA ILE A 165 -13.23 2.05 1.14
C ILE A 165 -13.83 0.77 1.73
N ARG A 166 -14.55 -0.03 0.94
CA ARG A 166 -15.13 -1.31 1.39
C ARG A 166 -14.06 -2.31 1.84
N TYR A 167 -12.97 -2.43 1.09
CA TYR A 167 -11.86 -3.32 1.46
C TYR A 167 -11.18 -2.86 2.76
N PHE A 168 -11.00 -1.55 2.92
CA PHE A 168 -10.44 -0.97 4.13
C PHE A 168 -11.38 -1.19 5.34
N GLY A 169 -12.69 -1.02 5.15
CA GLY A 169 -13.71 -1.39 6.14
C GLY A 169 -13.61 -2.85 6.57
N LEU A 170 -13.42 -3.77 5.63
CA LEU A 170 -13.19 -5.19 5.92
C LEU A 170 -11.90 -5.42 6.72
N MET A 171 -10.78 -4.75 6.36
CA MET A 171 -9.54 -4.85 7.13
C MET A 171 -9.73 -4.40 8.58
N ILE A 172 -10.38 -3.25 8.79
CA ILE A 172 -10.69 -2.71 10.12
C ILE A 172 -11.54 -3.71 10.91
N ARG A 173 -12.60 -4.23 10.28
CA ARG A 173 -13.51 -5.20 10.91
C ARG A 173 -12.76 -6.48 11.33
N ARG A 174 -11.84 -6.98 10.50
CA ARG A 174 -11.04 -8.16 10.84
C ARG A 174 -10.12 -7.93 12.03
N VAL A 175 -9.48 -6.75 12.14
CA VAL A 175 -8.69 -6.39 13.33
C VAL A 175 -9.57 -6.36 14.57
N ILE A 176 -10.71 -5.66 14.53
CA ILE A 176 -11.58 -5.55 15.70
C ILE A 176 -12.12 -6.91 16.13
N ASN A 177 -12.47 -7.77 15.17
CA ASN A 177 -12.90 -9.13 15.48
C ASN A 177 -11.80 -9.94 16.17
N ALA A 178 -10.57 -9.88 15.64
CA ALA A 178 -9.44 -10.56 16.26
C ALA A 178 -9.04 -9.95 17.63
N MET A 179 -9.39 -8.70 17.94
CA MET A 179 -9.22 -8.14 19.29
C MET A 179 -10.13 -8.82 20.33
N HIS A 180 -11.22 -9.42 19.89
CA HIS A 180 -12.23 -10.06 20.76
C HIS A 180 -12.20 -11.59 20.69
N ASP A 181 -11.62 -12.16 19.63
CA ASP A 181 -11.50 -13.59 19.41
C ASP A 181 -10.17 -13.93 18.73
N ASP A 182 -9.23 -14.47 19.50
CA ASP A 182 -7.90 -14.84 19.05
C ASP A 182 -7.94 -15.97 17.99
N LYS A 183 -9.04 -16.73 17.88
CA LYS A 183 -9.16 -17.80 16.86
C LYS A 183 -9.23 -17.26 15.43
N ILE A 184 -9.49 -15.96 15.27
CA ILE A 184 -9.60 -15.28 13.97
C ILE A 184 -8.22 -14.85 13.45
N ILE A 185 -7.18 -14.94 14.29
CA ILE A 185 -5.80 -14.66 13.90
C ILE A 185 -5.36 -15.71 12.86
N ASP A 186 -4.81 -15.24 11.76
CA ASP A 186 -4.39 -16.11 10.66
C ASP A 186 -3.07 -16.81 11.02
N ASP A 187 -2.98 -18.10 10.71
CA ASP A 187 -1.74 -18.86 10.81
C ASP A 187 -0.80 -18.51 9.64
N ARG A 188 0.43 -18.09 9.97
CA ARG A 188 1.48 -17.77 8.99
C ARG A 188 2.00 -19.01 8.27
N ASP A 189 1.96 -20.16 8.93
CA ASP A 189 2.53 -21.41 8.43
C ASP A 189 1.52 -22.20 7.59
N TYR A 190 0.26 -21.76 7.54
CA TYR A 190 -0.74 -22.33 6.66
C TYR A 190 -0.32 -22.23 5.19
N TYR A 191 -0.07 -23.38 4.55
CA TYR A 191 0.37 -23.46 3.15
C TYR A 191 -0.58 -22.79 2.16
N GLY A 192 -1.88 -22.66 2.48
CA GLY A 192 -2.82 -21.91 1.62
C GLY A 192 -2.58 -20.40 1.59
N ASN A 193 -1.76 -19.86 2.51
CA ASN A 193 -1.29 -18.47 2.50
C ASN A 193 0.08 -18.33 1.80
N LYS A 194 0.61 -19.40 1.21
CA LYS A 194 1.89 -19.45 0.53
C LYS A 194 1.68 -19.77 -0.95
N ARG A 195 2.56 -19.26 -1.80
CA ARG A 195 2.61 -19.51 -3.24
C ARG A 195 3.99 -20.02 -3.59
N LEU A 196 4.06 -21.08 -4.39
CA LEU A 196 5.33 -21.60 -4.90
C LEU A 196 5.67 -20.88 -6.19
N GLU A 197 6.81 -20.19 -6.18
CA GLU A 197 7.43 -19.64 -7.37
C GLU A 197 8.34 -20.69 -8.00
N LEU A 198 7.99 -21.07 -9.22
CA LEU A 198 8.73 -22.06 -10.01
C LEU A 198 9.80 -21.38 -10.87
N SER A 199 10.73 -22.18 -11.39
CA SER A 199 11.81 -21.68 -12.22
C SER A 199 11.35 -20.89 -13.45
N GLY A 200 10.22 -21.25 -14.04
CA GLY A 200 9.64 -20.52 -15.16
C GLY A 200 9.24 -19.09 -14.81
N GLN A 201 8.64 -18.87 -13.63
CA GLN A 201 8.23 -17.54 -13.18
C GLN A 201 9.44 -16.66 -12.87
N LEU A 202 10.46 -17.22 -12.21
CA LEU A 202 11.69 -16.51 -11.88
C LEU A 202 12.46 -16.09 -13.15
N VAL A 203 12.54 -16.98 -14.16
CA VAL A 203 13.15 -16.65 -15.46
C VAL A 203 12.30 -15.63 -16.22
N SER A 204 10.97 -15.71 -16.16
CA SER A 204 10.08 -14.74 -16.82
C SER A 204 10.26 -13.33 -16.24
N LEU A 205 10.34 -13.19 -14.92
CA LEU A 205 10.58 -11.90 -14.26
C LEU A 205 11.95 -11.32 -14.66
N LEU A 206 12.99 -12.15 -14.63
CA LEU A 206 14.34 -11.74 -15.04
C LEU A 206 14.38 -11.31 -16.51
N PHE A 207 13.71 -12.06 -17.38
CA PHE A 207 13.61 -11.72 -18.80
C PHE A 207 12.89 -10.38 -19.01
N GLU A 208 11.76 -10.17 -18.34
CA GLU A 208 11.00 -8.92 -18.43
C GLU A 208 11.84 -7.71 -18.00
N ASP A 209 12.54 -7.80 -16.88
CA ASP A 209 13.41 -6.73 -16.37
C ASP A 209 14.56 -6.43 -17.35
N GLN A 210 15.23 -7.48 -17.85
CA GLN A 210 16.34 -7.32 -18.79
C GLN A 210 15.86 -6.76 -20.14
N PHE A 211 14.70 -7.19 -20.61
CA PHE A 211 14.11 -6.71 -21.86
C PHE A 211 13.68 -5.25 -21.76
N LYS A 212 13.05 -4.84 -20.65
CA LYS A 212 12.74 -3.43 -20.37
C LYS A 212 14.03 -2.59 -20.31
N SER A 213 15.06 -3.07 -19.61
CA SER A 213 16.35 -2.38 -19.53
C SER A 213 16.98 -2.18 -20.92
N MET A 214 17.00 -3.23 -21.75
CA MET A 214 17.48 -3.14 -23.13
C MET A 214 16.72 -2.09 -23.94
N ASN A 215 15.38 -2.08 -23.85
CA ASN A 215 14.56 -1.09 -24.55
C ASN A 215 14.83 0.35 -24.08
N THR A 216 15.02 0.56 -22.78
CA THR A 216 15.38 1.89 -22.25
C THR A 216 16.75 2.36 -22.73
N GLU A 217 17.71 1.44 -22.89
CA GLU A 217 19.04 1.79 -23.39
C GLU A 217 19.01 2.09 -24.90
N LEU A 218 18.28 1.30 -25.69
CA LEU A 218 18.05 1.57 -27.10
C LEU A 218 17.39 2.94 -27.32
N GLN A 219 16.39 3.27 -26.51
CA GLN A 219 15.72 4.57 -26.56
C GLN A 219 16.70 5.72 -26.29
N LYS A 220 17.52 5.62 -25.22
CA LYS A 220 18.54 6.63 -24.92
C LYS A 220 19.54 6.81 -26.06
N GLN A 221 19.99 5.71 -26.68
CA GLN A 221 20.93 5.77 -27.80
C GLN A 221 20.29 6.44 -29.03
N ALA A 222 19.03 6.12 -29.34
CA ALA A 222 18.29 6.77 -30.40
C ALA A 222 18.13 8.28 -30.15
N ASP A 223 17.75 8.68 -28.94
CA ASP A 223 17.60 10.09 -28.54
C ASP A 223 18.94 10.86 -28.64
N LEU A 224 20.05 10.23 -28.27
CA LEU A 224 21.40 10.80 -28.41
C LEU A 224 21.81 10.98 -29.88
N LEU A 225 21.45 10.04 -30.77
CA LEU A 225 21.74 10.16 -32.19
C LEU A 225 20.87 11.23 -32.86
N LEU A 226 19.59 11.29 -32.54
CA LEU A 226 18.66 12.29 -33.06
C LEU A 226 19.04 13.70 -32.61
N SER A 227 19.40 13.89 -31.33
CA SER A 227 19.84 15.20 -30.84
C SER A 227 21.12 15.68 -31.52
N LYS A 228 22.10 14.80 -31.77
CA LYS A 228 23.30 15.11 -32.57
C LYS A 228 22.95 15.46 -34.02
N TRP A 229 21.97 14.79 -34.62
CA TRP A 229 21.53 15.07 -35.99
C TRP A 229 20.87 16.45 -36.10
N HIS A 230 19.97 16.80 -35.16
CA HIS A 230 19.37 18.13 -35.09
C HIS A 230 20.40 19.26 -34.88
N GLN A 231 21.41 19.04 -34.02
CA GLN A 231 22.49 20.02 -33.82
C GLN A 231 23.32 20.26 -35.10
N ARG A 232 23.55 19.23 -35.91
CA ARG A 232 24.25 19.35 -37.20
C ARG A 232 23.43 20.05 -38.28
N GLY A 233 22.11 19.93 -38.25
CA GLY A 233 21.21 20.64 -39.17
C GLY A 233 21.16 22.14 -38.90
N SER A 234 21.23 22.56 -37.63
CA SER A 234 21.19 23.98 -37.23
C SER A 234 22.45 24.79 -37.57
N HIS A 235 23.59 24.14 -37.86
CA HIS A 235 24.82 24.81 -38.30
C HIS A 235 24.95 24.95 -39.82
N ARG A 236 23.93 24.53 -40.59
CA ARG A 236 23.88 24.66 -42.05
C ARG A 236 22.93 25.77 -42.54
N GLN A 237 22.41 26.61 -41.64
CA GLN A 237 21.69 27.85 -41.96
C GLN A 237 22.54 29.05 -41.57
#